data_AF-A0A382A2E2-F1
#
_entry.id   AF-A0A382A2E2-F1
#
_cell.length_a   1.000
_cell.length_b   1.000
_cell.length_c   1.000
_cell.angle_alpha   90.00
_cell.angle_beta   90.00
_cell.angle_gamma   90.00
#
_symmetry.space_group_name_H-M   'P 1'
#
loop_
_entity.id
_entity.type
_entity.pdbx_description
1 polymer ?
#
loop_
_entity_poly.entity_id
_entity_poly.type
_entity_poly.pdbx_seq_one_letter_code
_entity_poly.pdbx_strand_id
1 'polypeptide(L)'
;YPAGTDDEWQGAFFEIYPDISRSAATIPTIGNHEMGVAAMNICLFVEMPGCDEGEVIYPVGGTSMSSDPDSYDGNGDGPDEAGLPYLNIFTLPTRAELGGAASGTEQYYSSNLGNVHIVSLDSQLSNSDDDLRDAMKDWLIADLKASQQQDWKIVIFHHPPYSKGENHDSDLEKREIDMRQTFAPVFEQYGIDAVYGGHAHNYERSWYLNGHYGMSETFDAHEHATTDSQGSATFGGPDAPYKQDDHLVYTVAGSSGKAGEWHPCRPEQFANGQAFGCTMDNWLMHPAHRTFERLDKDYRQHGIARLGSVVIDATATSFTSRFVDYRGEVLDTFVIQK
;
A
#
# COMPACT_ATOMS: atom_id res chain seq x y z
N TYR A 1 2.30 15.50 8.92
CA TYR A 1 1.94 14.16 9.41
C TYR A 1 3.15 13.22 9.32
N PRO A 2 4.23 13.46 10.08
CA PRO A 2 5.36 12.54 10.17
C PRO A 2 5.22 11.43 11.23
N ALA A 3 4.52 11.63 12.33
CA ALA A 3 4.58 10.75 13.51
C ALA A 3 3.21 10.24 13.99
N GLY A 4 2.11 10.70 13.39
CA GLY A 4 0.79 10.15 13.68
C GLY A 4 0.27 10.47 15.07
N THR A 5 0.70 11.61 15.63
CA THR A 5 0.25 12.10 16.94
C THR A 5 -1.22 12.53 16.90
N ASP A 6 -1.88 12.65 18.07
CA ASP A 6 -3.26 13.15 18.15
C ASP A 6 -3.43 14.54 17.50
N ASP A 7 -2.49 15.46 17.74
CA ASP A 7 -2.49 16.80 17.14
C ASP A 7 -2.38 16.74 15.61
N GLU A 8 -1.57 15.80 15.10
CA GLU A 8 -1.43 15.57 13.66
C GLU A 8 -2.70 14.98 13.05
N TRP A 9 -3.37 14.03 13.70
CA TRP A 9 -4.67 13.51 13.28
C TRP A 9 -5.75 14.59 13.28
N GLN A 10 -5.78 15.42 14.32
CA GLN A 10 -6.72 16.54 14.43
C GLN A 10 -6.57 17.50 13.24
N GLY A 11 -5.35 17.95 12.96
CA GLY A 11 -5.08 18.91 11.90
C GLY A 11 -5.08 18.35 10.47
N ALA A 12 -4.65 17.10 10.27
CA ALA A 12 -4.48 16.52 8.94
C ALA A 12 -5.69 15.71 8.44
N PHE A 13 -6.56 15.25 9.34
CA PHE A 13 -7.73 14.45 8.97
C PHE A 13 -9.04 15.12 9.39
N PHE A 14 -9.22 15.36 10.69
CA PHE A 14 -10.51 15.82 11.22
C PHE A 14 -10.86 17.25 10.84
N GLU A 15 -9.87 18.16 10.83
CA GLU A 15 -10.08 19.56 10.39
C GLU A 15 -10.17 19.71 8.87
N ILE A 16 -9.51 18.84 8.10
CA ILE A 16 -9.52 18.90 6.64
C ILE A 16 -10.81 18.29 6.07
N TYR A 17 -11.29 17.20 6.66
CA TYR A 17 -12.42 16.42 6.15
C TYR A 17 -13.61 16.33 7.12
N PRO A 18 -14.07 17.44 7.75
CA PRO A 18 -15.10 17.37 8.80
C PRO A 18 -16.46 16.92 8.27
N ASP A 19 -16.79 17.21 7.01
CA ASP A 19 -18.08 16.85 6.41
C ASP A 19 -18.08 15.40 5.90
N ILE A 20 -16.98 14.96 5.27
CA ILE A 20 -16.84 13.59 4.77
C ILE A 20 -16.80 12.61 5.93
N SER A 21 -15.99 12.86 6.95
CA SER A 21 -15.85 11.97 8.12
C SER A 21 -17.15 11.81 8.92
N ARG A 22 -18.10 12.76 8.82
CA ARG A 22 -19.43 12.65 9.46
C ARG A 22 -20.47 11.92 8.63
N SER A 23 -20.26 11.78 7.33
CA SER A 23 -21.27 11.30 6.37
C SER A 23 -20.88 9.99 5.68
N ALA A 24 -19.60 9.64 5.72
CA ALA A 24 -19.05 8.43 5.13
C ALA A 24 -18.22 7.66 6.16
N ALA A 25 -18.33 6.33 6.13
CA ALA A 25 -17.47 5.47 6.93
C ALA A 25 -16.03 5.56 6.41
N THR A 26 -15.07 5.62 7.33
CA THR A 26 -13.64 5.48 7.03
C THR A 26 -13.22 4.07 7.40
N ILE A 27 -12.58 3.37 6.46
CA ILE A 27 -11.96 2.06 6.67
C ILE A 27 -10.45 2.28 6.59
N PRO A 28 -9.79 2.59 7.73
CA PRO A 28 -8.37 2.93 7.74
C PRO A 28 -7.49 1.67 7.77
N THR A 29 -6.24 1.82 7.35
CA THR A 29 -5.18 0.82 7.53
C THR A 29 -3.96 1.50 8.14
N ILE A 30 -3.19 0.76 8.96
CA ILE A 30 -1.97 1.26 9.57
C ILE A 30 -0.87 1.35 8.51
N GLY A 31 -0.13 2.46 8.50
CA GLY A 31 1.11 2.66 7.76
C GLY A 31 2.27 3.00 8.69
N ASN A 32 3.42 3.29 8.09
CA ASN A 32 4.64 3.56 8.85
C ASN A 32 4.53 4.87 9.66
N HIS A 33 3.88 5.91 9.10
CA HIS A 33 3.73 7.22 9.75
C HIS A 33 2.76 7.22 10.94
N GLU A 34 1.97 6.16 11.15
CA GLU A 34 1.21 5.97 12.38
C GLU A 34 2.11 5.56 13.54
N MET A 35 3.32 5.03 13.29
CA MET A 35 4.17 4.40 14.30
C MET A 35 5.13 5.35 15.04
N GLY A 36 4.84 6.65 15.04
CA GLY A 36 5.66 7.61 15.77
C GLY A 36 7.00 7.85 15.11
N VAL A 37 8.00 8.12 15.94
CA VAL A 37 9.38 8.36 15.53
C VAL A 37 10.29 7.21 15.95
N ALA A 38 11.42 7.05 15.25
CA ALA A 38 12.55 6.26 15.74
C ALA A 38 13.85 7.04 15.62
N ALA A 39 14.75 6.80 16.58
CA ALA A 39 16.07 7.41 16.62
C ALA A 39 16.93 6.85 15.46
N MET A 40 17.35 7.73 14.55
CA MET A 40 18.19 7.37 13.42
C MET A 40 19.45 8.22 13.37
N ASN A 41 20.55 7.61 12.92
CA ASN A 41 21.74 8.37 12.56
C ASN A 41 21.51 9.08 11.21
N ILE A 42 21.20 10.38 11.25
CA ILE A 42 20.85 11.14 10.04
C ILE A 42 22.04 11.38 9.11
N CYS A 43 23.27 11.21 9.62
CA CYS A 43 24.48 11.30 8.81
C CYS A 43 24.62 10.17 7.79
N LEU A 44 23.79 9.12 7.88
CA LEU A 44 23.67 8.09 6.84
C LEU A 44 22.92 8.60 5.59
N PHE A 45 22.22 9.74 5.68
CA PHE A 45 21.30 10.20 4.63
C PHE A 45 21.58 11.62 4.14
N VAL A 46 22.15 12.48 5.01
CA VAL A 46 22.45 13.88 4.69
C VAL A 46 23.85 14.26 5.15
N GLU A 47 24.57 14.98 4.30
CA GLU A 47 25.85 15.60 4.68
C GLU A 47 25.57 16.97 5.30
N MET A 48 25.84 17.12 6.60
CA MET A 48 25.58 18.35 7.34
C MET A 48 26.68 18.64 8.37
N PRO A 49 26.88 19.92 8.76
CA PRO A 49 27.82 20.26 9.82
C PRO A 49 27.50 19.47 11.09
N GLY A 50 28.48 18.71 11.59
CA GLY A 50 28.34 17.79 12.72
C GLY A 50 28.55 16.31 12.36
N CYS A 51 28.28 15.90 11.12
CA CYS A 51 28.54 14.53 10.68
C CYS A 51 30.05 14.19 10.61
N ASP A 52 30.89 15.21 10.43
CA ASP A 52 32.35 15.08 10.52
C ASP A 52 32.86 14.86 11.95
N GLU A 53 32.03 15.16 12.96
CA GLU A 53 32.38 15.09 14.38
C GLU A 53 31.84 13.84 15.07
N GLY A 54 30.96 13.06 14.41
CA GLY A 54 30.38 11.83 14.92
C GLY A 54 28.99 11.55 14.38
N GLU A 55 28.34 10.51 14.93
CA GLU A 55 26.95 10.19 14.61
C GLU A 55 26.01 11.27 15.15
N VAL A 56 25.04 11.68 14.34
CA VAL A 56 23.98 12.61 14.76
C VAL A 56 22.68 11.81 14.84
N ILE A 57 22.24 11.52 16.07
CA ILE A 57 21.00 10.78 16.31
C ILE A 57 19.83 11.76 16.39
N TYR A 58 18.81 11.53 15.56
CA TYR A 58 17.62 12.36 15.50
C TYR A 58 16.35 11.50 15.38
N PRO A 59 15.24 11.87 16.05
CA PRO A 59 13.96 11.20 15.88
C PRO A 59 13.39 11.47 14.49
N VAL A 60 13.18 10.43 13.70
CA VAL A 60 12.57 10.53 12.36
C VAL A 60 11.22 9.85 12.38
N GLY A 61 10.19 10.55 11.93
CA GLY A 61 8.83 10.03 11.85
C GLY A 61 8.68 8.94 10.79
N GLY A 62 7.91 7.90 11.09
CA GLY A 62 7.61 6.81 10.17
C GLY A 62 8.73 5.79 9.98
N THR A 63 9.74 5.78 10.85
CA THR A 63 10.91 4.88 10.73
C THR A 63 10.97 3.82 11.83
N SER A 64 9.95 3.75 12.68
CA SER A 64 9.80 2.67 13.65
C SER A 64 9.67 1.32 12.94
N MET A 65 10.45 0.36 13.45
CA MET A 65 10.48 -1.02 12.98
C MET A 65 9.88 -2.01 13.99
N SER A 66 9.30 -1.48 15.07
CA SER A 66 8.68 -2.31 16.11
C SER A 66 7.42 -3.01 15.60
N SER A 67 7.22 -4.25 16.06
CA SER A 67 5.97 -4.99 15.92
C SER A 67 5.02 -4.80 17.10
N ASP A 68 5.45 -4.08 18.13
CA ASP A 68 4.68 -3.83 19.35
C ASP A 68 4.01 -2.44 19.29
N PRO A 69 2.66 -2.35 19.27
CA PRO A 69 1.97 -1.07 19.29
C PRO A 69 2.21 -0.26 20.58
N ASP A 70 2.54 -0.93 21.70
CA ASP A 70 2.84 -0.26 22.97
C ASP A 70 4.22 0.44 22.95
N SER A 71 5.01 0.24 21.88
CA SER A 71 6.27 0.96 21.68
C SER A 71 6.12 2.27 20.92
N TYR A 72 4.89 2.74 20.64
CA TYR A 72 4.66 4.01 19.96
C TYR A 72 5.31 5.15 20.75
N ASP A 73 6.13 5.96 20.06
CA ASP A 73 6.80 7.13 20.62
C ASP A 73 6.53 8.33 19.70
N GLY A 74 5.78 9.31 20.19
CA GLY A 74 5.36 10.46 19.40
C GLY A 74 6.44 11.52 19.22
N ASN A 75 7.46 11.57 20.09
CA ASN A 75 8.35 12.74 20.22
C ASN A 75 9.85 12.42 20.37
N GLY A 76 10.21 11.15 20.56
CA GLY A 76 11.57 10.65 20.74
C GLY A 76 12.03 10.52 22.20
N ASP A 77 11.14 10.63 23.20
CA ASP A 77 11.45 10.54 24.63
C ASP A 77 11.11 9.19 25.28
N GLY A 78 10.66 8.22 24.48
CA GLY A 78 10.26 6.88 24.88
C GLY A 78 8.78 6.59 24.58
N PRO A 79 8.29 5.39 24.92
CA PRO A 79 6.91 5.03 24.63
C PRO A 79 5.88 5.93 25.33
N ASP A 80 4.91 6.44 24.57
CA ASP A 80 3.83 7.28 25.08
C ASP A 80 2.85 6.44 25.92
N GLU A 81 2.48 6.89 27.12
CA GLU A 81 1.54 6.16 28.01
C GLU A 81 0.15 5.98 27.37
N ALA A 82 -0.25 6.91 26.49
CA ALA A 82 -1.51 6.81 25.75
C ALA A 82 -1.50 5.74 24.65
N GLY A 83 -0.32 5.24 24.27
CA GLY A 83 -0.13 4.30 23.18
C GLY A 83 -0.40 4.92 21.80
N LEU A 84 -0.56 4.04 20.81
CA LEU A 84 -0.71 4.37 19.40
C LEU A 84 -2.02 5.14 19.09
N PRO A 85 -1.99 6.43 18.70
CA PRO A 85 -3.20 7.23 18.47
C PRO A 85 -4.17 6.62 17.47
N TYR A 86 -3.66 6.00 16.40
CA TYR A 86 -4.49 5.30 15.41
C TYR A 86 -5.48 4.31 16.06
N LEU A 87 -5.01 3.48 17.00
CA LEU A 87 -5.84 2.47 17.66
C LEU A 87 -6.83 3.08 18.67
N ASN A 88 -6.52 4.26 19.20
CA ASN A 88 -7.41 4.98 20.11
C ASN A 88 -8.50 5.77 19.37
N ILE A 89 -8.21 6.24 18.15
CA ILE A 89 -9.09 7.09 17.35
C ILE A 89 -10.18 6.28 16.65
N PHE A 90 -9.82 5.12 16.09
CA PHE A 90 -10.74 4.32 15.29
C PHE A 90 -11.37 3.19 16.10
N THR A 91 -12.68 3.00 15.93
CA THR A 91 -13.36 1.80 16.44
C THR A 91 -13.34 0.73 15.36
N LEU A 92 -12.51 -0.30 15.53
CA LEU A 92 -12.26 -1.33 14.53
C LEU A 92 -13.00 -2.65 14.86
N PRO A 93 -13.52 -3.40 13.87
CA PRO A 93 -14.44 -4.52 14.09
C PRO A 93 -13.72 -5.83 14.47
N THR A 94 -13.07 -5.85 15.63
CA THR A 94 -12.24 -6.98 16.10
C THR A 94 -13.00 -8.30 16.28
N ARG A 95 -14.34 -8.24 16.40
CA ARG A 95 -15.21 -9.42 16.57
C ARG A 95 -16.04 -9.70 15.32
N ALA A 96 -15.58 -9.25 14.15
CA ALA A 96 -16.27 -9.35 12.86
C ALA A 96 -17.64 -8.66 12.85
N GLU A 97 -17.78 -7.54 13.56
CA GLU A 97 -19.02 -6.77 13.59
C GLU A 97 -19.48 -6.30 12.21
N LEU A 98 -18.56 -6.17 11.26
CA LEU A 98 -18.83 -5.73 9.89
C LEU A 98 -18.79 -6.88 8.87
N GLY A 99 -18.69 -8.14 9.30
CA GLY A 99 -18.62 -9.31 8.44
C GLY A 99 -17.25 -9.99 8.47
N GLY A 100 -17.15 -11.15 7.81
CA GLY A 100 -15.93 -11.94 7.79
C GLY A 100 -15.73 -12.78 9.07
N ALA A 101 -14.48 -12.99 9.45
CA ALA A 101 -14.08 -13.74 10.66
C ALA A 101 -13.47 -12.80 11.71
N ALA A 102 -13.71 -13.09 13.00
CA ALA A 102 -13.17 -12.29 14.08
C ALA A 102 -11.63 -12.39 14.13
N SER A 103 -10.94 -11.25 14.00
CA SER A 103 -9.48 -11.17 14.13
C SER A 103 -9.02 -11.19 15.58
N GLY A 104 -9.88 -10.73 16.51
CA GLY A 104 -9.55 -10.56 17.91
C GLY A 104 -8.58 -9.41 18.19
N THR A 105 -8.29 -8.58 17.17
CA THR A 105 -7.27 -7.54 17.22
C THR A 105 -7.65 -6.36 16.32
N GLU A 106 -7.12 -5.17 16.62
CA GLU A 106 -7.45 -3.94 15.90
C GLU A 106 -6.56 -3.67 14.68
N GLN A 107 -5.41 -4.33 14.57
CA GLN A 107 -4.41 -4.13 13.51
C GLN A 107 -4.93 -4.56 12.13
N TYR A 108 -5.65 -5.68 12.06
CA TYR A 108 -6.22 -6.20 10.83
C TYR A 108 -7.64 -6.71 11.06
N TYR A 109 -8.50 -6.49 10.08
CA TYR A 109 -9.94 -6.74 10.17
C TYR A 109 -10.57 -6.71 8.77
N SER A 110 -11.85 -7.04 8.69
CA SER A 110 -12.61 -6.97 7.43
C SER A 110 -13.98 -6.32 7.62
N SER A 111 -14.60 -5.94 6.49
CA SER A 111 -15.90 -5.29 6.44
C SER A 111 -16.63 -5.63 5.14
N ASN A 112 -17.93 -5.87 5.23
CA ASN A 112 -18.82 -6.00 4.08
C ASN A 112 -19.52 -4.66 3.82
N LEU A 113 -19.18 -4.02 2.72
CA LEU A 113 -19.85 -2.83 2.23
C LEU A 113 -20.69 -3.19 1.00
N GLY A 114 -21.98 -3.42 1.22
CA GLY A 114 -22.87 -3.90 0.16
C GLY A 114 -22.44 -5.28 -0.33
N ASN A 115 -22.03 -5.37 -1.60
CA ASN A 115 -21.57 -6.61 -2.24
C ASN A 115 -20.04 -6.73 -2.31
N VAL A 116 -19.30 -5.82 -1.67
CA VAL A 116 -17.84 -5.83 -1.61
C VAL A 116 -17.37 -6.24 -0.23
N HIS A 117 -16.52 -7.25 -0.17
CA HIS A 117 -15.73 -7.59 1.00
C HIS A 117 -14.43 -6.80 0.98
N ILE A 118 -14.15 -6.04 2.04
CA ILE A 118 -12.95 -5.22 2.17
C ILE A 118 -12.15 -5.77 3.33
N VAL A 119 -10.91 -6.16 3.07
CA VAL A 119 -9.96 -6.64 4.09
C VAL A 119 -8.89 -5.57 4.30
N SER A 120 -8.67 -5.16 5.54
CA SER A 120 -7.54 -4.32 5.94
C SER A 120 -6.48 -5.20 6.59
N LEU A 121 -5.28 -5.25 5.99
CA LEU A 121 -4.13 -5.96 6.55
C LEU A 121 -3.11 -5.00 7.13
N ASP A 122 -2.47 -5.42 8.22
CA ASP A 122 -1.39 -4.67 8.85
C ASP A 122 -0.04 -5.06 8.26
N SER A 123 0.36 -4.35 7.20
CA SER A 123 1.68 -4.52 6.59
C SER A 123 2.80 -3.83 7.35
N GLN A 124 2.53 -3.22 8.52
CA GLN A 124 3.49 -2.47 9.33
C GLN A 124 3.92 -3.25 10.57
N LEU A 125 3.06 -3.47 11.57
CA LEU A 125 3.47 -4.11 12.83
C LEU A 125 3.44 -5.64 12.72
N SER A 126 2.26 -6.18 12.39
CA SER A 126 2.01 -7.62 12.30
C SER A 126 2.92 -8.28 11.26
N ASN A 127 3.17 -7.59 10.14
CA ASN A 127 4.07 -8.07 9.10
C ASN A 127 5.57 -8.05 9.51
N SER A 128 5.95 -7.24 10.50
CA SER A 128 7.36 -7.10 10.94
C SER A 128 7.82 -8.23 11.88
N ASP A 129 6.91 -9.09 12.34
CA ASP A 129 7.20 -10.27 13.18
C ASP A 129 6.66 -11.54 12.51
N ASP A 130 7.42 -12.63 12.52
CA ASP A 130 7.07 -13.84 11.78
C ASP A 130 5.83 -14.54 12.37
N ASP A 131 5.70 -14.61 13.70
CA ASP A 131 4.58 -15.27 14.38
C ASP A 131 3.30 -14.44 14.20
N LEU A 132 3.39 -13.10 14.32
CA LEU A 132 2.26 -12.20 14.07
C LEU A 132 1.81 -12.23 12.60
N ARG A 133 2.76 -12.29 11.66
CA ARG A 133 2.46 -12.36 10.22
C ARG A 133 1.77 -13.66 9.86
N ASP A 134 2.21 -14.78 10.43
CA ASP A 134 1.56 -16.08 10.25
C ASP A 134 0.16 -16.11 10.88
N ALA A 135 -0.03 -15.52 12.06
CA ALA A 135 -1.35 -15.38 12.67
C ALA A 135 -2.31 -14.54 11.80
N MET A 136 -1.83 -13.42 11.24
CA MET A 136 -2.60 -12.59 10.30
C MET A 136 -2.96 -13.36 9.02
N LYS A 137 -2.04 -14.16 8.47
CA LYS A 137 -2.29 -15.02 7.31
C LYS A 137 -3.34 -16.09 7.59
N ASP A 138 -3.25 -16.77 8.73
CA ASP A 138 -4.22 -17.80 9.13
C ASP A 138 -5.61 -17.21 9.36
N TRP A 139 -5.68 -16.02 9.96
CA TRP A 139 -6.93 -15.27 10.08
C TRP A 139 -7.49 -14.89 8.70
N LEU A 140 -6.68 -14.34 7.80
CA LEU A 140 -7.11 -13.97 6.44
C LEU A 140 -7.73 -15.16 5.71
N ILE A 141 -7.12 -16.34 5.82
CA ILE A 141 -7.66 -17.57 5.23
C ILE A 141 -9.05 -17.91 5.83
N ALA A 142 -9.24 -17.75 7.13
CA ALA A 142 -10.53 -17.98 7.78
C ALA A 142 -11.58 -16.94 7.36
N ASP A 143 -11.18 -15.68 7.27
CA ASP A 143 -11.99 -14.55 6.84
C ASP A 143 -12.50 -14.72 5.41
N LEU A 144 -11.62 -15.04 4.47
CA LEU A 144 -11.99 -15.26 3.07
C LEU A 144 -12.89 -16.49 2.88
N LYS A 145 -12.74 -17.52 3.71
CA LYS A 145 -13.68 -18.66 3.76
C LYS A 145 -15.06 -18.26 4.29
N ALA A 146 -15.15 -17.26 5.16
CA ALA A 146 -16.42 -16.76 5.70
C ALA A 146 -17.12 -15.76 4.75
N SER A 147 -16.43 -15.31 3.70
CA SER A 147 -16.89 -14.25 2.78
C SER A 147 -17.10 -14.73 1.33
N GLN A 148 -17.28 -16.04 1.11
CA GLN A 148 -17.44 -16.63 -0.22
C GLN A 148 -18.67 -16.13 -1.00
N GLN A 149 -19.68 -15.61 -0.29
CA GLN A 149 -20.91 -15.06 -0.86
C GLN A 149 -20.75 -13.65 -1.44
N GLN A 150 -19.64 -12.96 -1.16
CA GLN A 150 -19.44 -11.59 -1.62
C GLN A 150 -19.10 -11.54 -3.09
N ASP A 151 -19.63 -10.55 -3.80
CA ASP A 151 -19.46 -10.48 -5.25
C ASP A 151 -18.02 -10.13 -5.62
N TRP A 152 -17.42 -9.25 -4.82
CA TRP A 152 -16.07 -8.72 -4.99
C TRP A 152 -15.34 -8.77 -3.66
N LYS A 153 -14.03 -9.05 -3.70
CA LYS A 153 -13.15 -8.99 -2.54
C LYS A 153 -11.96 -8.10 -2.87
N ILE A 154 -11.73 -7.11 -2.02
CA ILE A 154 -10.57 -6.23 -2.11
C ILE A 154 -9.76 -6.28 -0.83
N VAL A 155 -8.46 -6.04 -0.96
CA VAL A 155 -7.54 -5.92 0.18
C VAL A 155 -6.91 -4.55 0.14
N ILE A 156 -6.80 -3.90 1.31
CA ILE A 156 -6.06 -2.66 1.51
C ILE A 156 -4.95 -2.92 2.53
N PHE A 157 -3.78 -2.34 2.29
CA PHE A 157 -2.67 -2.25 3.25
C PHE A 157 -1.68 -1.17 2.82
N HIS A 158 -0.69 -0.85 3.64
CA HIS A 158 0.18 0.29 3.36
C HIS A 158 1.32 -0.02 2.36
N HIS A 159 2.05 -1.11 2.55
CA HIS A 159 3.32 -1.44 1.86
C HIS A 159 3.10 -2.33 0.62
N PRO A 160 3.15 -1.80 -0.62
CA PRO A 160 2.71 -2.51 -1.83
C PRO A 160 3.68 -3.62 -2.29
N PRO A 161 3.21 -4.80 -2.74
CA PRO A 161 4.09 -5.93 -3.11
C PRO A 161 4.89 -5.71 -4.39
N TYR A 162 4.43 -4.76 -5.22
CA TYR A 162 5.02 -4.35 -6.49
C TYR A 162 5.05 -2.84 -6.53
N SER A 163 6.23 -2.25 -6.41
CA SER A 163 6.45 -0.81 -6.58
C SER A 163 7.92 -0.51 -6.79
N LYS A 164 8.21 0.48 -7.64
CA LYS A 164 9.51 1.14 -7.73
C LYS A 164 9.32 2.64 -7.48
N GLY A 165 8.75 2.99 -6.33
CA GLY A 165 8.44 4.35 -5.93
C GLY A 165 9.63 5.22 -5.54
N GLU A 166 9.34 6.46 -5.13
CA GLU A 166 10.38 7.39 -4.67
C GLU A 166 10.86 6.93 -3.28
N ASN A 167 12.13 6.51 -3.19
CA ASN A 167 12.74 5.86 -2.00
C ASN A 167 12.11 4.52 -1.59
N HIS A 168 11.17 3.99 -2.38
CA HIS A 168 10.48 2.75 -2.04
C HIS A 168 10.64 1.73 -3.15
N ASP A 169 11.31 0.62 -2.87
CA ASP A 169 11.60 -0.42 -3.84
C ASP A 169 11.21 -1.79 -3.25
N SER A 170 10.17 -2.38 -3.84
CA SER A 170 9.61 -3.66 -3.39
C SER A 170 10.53 -4.87 -3.59
N ASP A 171 11.74 -4.70 -4.14
CA ASP A 171 12.78 -5.73 -4.18
C ASP A 171 13.86 -5.53 -3.10
N LEU A 172 13.86 -4.40 -2.39
CA LEU A 172 14.83 -4.06 -1.36
C LEU A 172 14.21 -3.97 0.04
N GLU A 173 12.91 -3.73 0.12
CA GLU A 173 12.22 -3.53 1.40
C GLU A 173 11.52 -4.81 1.88
N LYS A 174 11.86 -5.21 3.11
CA LYS A 174 11.40 -6.47 3.69
C LYS A 174 9.88 -6.54 3.80
N ARG A 175 9.19 -5.45 4.15
CA ARG A 175 7.73 -5.46 4.35
C ARG A 175 6.99 -5.78 3.05
N GLU A 176 7.40 -5.18 1.94
CA GLU A 176 6.88 -5.38 0.60
C GLU A 176 7.18 -6.80 0.11
N ILE A 177 8.41 -7.29 0.33
CA ILE A 177 8.81 -8.67 0.02
C ILE A 177 7.96 -9.67 0.80
N ASP A 178 7.78 -9.46 2.11
CA ASP A 178 6.98 -10.33 2.97
C ASP A 178 5.51 -10.31 2.56
N MET A 179 4.96 -9.14 2.21
CA MET A 179 3.60 -9.02 1.67
C MET A 179 3.44 -9.81 0.37
N ARG A 180 4.41 -9.71 -0.55
CA ARG A 180 4.41 -10.45 -1.81
C ARG A 180 4.51 -11.96 -1.61
N GLN A 181 5.45 -12.42 -0.80
CA GLN A 181 5.72 -13.85 -0.65
C GLN A 181 4.70 -14.57 0.23
N THR A 182 4.12 -13.88 1.22
CA THR A 182 3.24 -14.48 2.21
C THR A 182 1.77 -14.40 1.81
N PHE A 183 1.33 -13.26 1.27
CA PHE A 183 -0.10 -12.99 1.09
C PHE A 183 -0.56 -13.07 -0.37
N ALA A 184 0.27 -12.77 -1.37
CA ALA A 184 -0.13 -12.90 -2.78
C ALA A 184 -0.63 -14.31 -3.15
N PRO A 185 -0.01 -15.42 -2.69
CA PRO A 185 -0.55 -16.76 -2.93
C PRO A 185 -1.95 -16.98 -2.32
N VAL A 186 -2.21 -16.36 -1.15
CA VAL A 186 -3.52 -16.44 -0.49
C VAL A 186 -4.56 -15.64 -1.28
N PHE A 187 -4.19 -14.46 -1.77
CA PHE A 187 -5.09 -13.61 -2.55
C PHE A 187 -5.59 -14.33 -3.81
N GLU A 188 -4.68 -14.95 -4.56
CA GLU A 188 -4.98 -15.74 -5.75
C GLU A 188 -5.83 -16.97 -5.40
N GLN A 189 -5.43 -17.74 -4.36
CA GLN A 189 -6.14 -18.95 -3.96
C GLN A 189 -7.60 -18.71 -3.54
N TYR A 190 -7.90 -17.56 -2.94
CA TYR A 190 -9.21 -17.26 -2.37
C TYR A 190 -10.02 -16.21 -3.19
N GLY A 191 -9.52 -15.86 -4.39
CA GLY A 191 -10.22 -14.99 -5.33
C GLY A 191 -10.44 -13.58 -4.78
N ILE A 192 -9.34 -12.92 -4.41
CA ILE A 192 -9.27 -11.46 -4.28
C ILE A 192 -9.23 -10.86 -5.68
N ASP A 193 -9.99 -9.80 -5.92
CA ASP A 193 -10.08 -9.16 -7.24
C ASP A 193 -9.08 -8.01 -7.40
N ALA A 194 -8.87 -7.25 -6.32
CA ALA A 194 -7.99 -6.08 -6.34
C ALA A 194 -7.33 -5.84 -4.98
N VAL A 195 -6.10 -5.36 -5.02
CA VAL A 195 -5.29 -4.96 -3.87
C VAL A 195 -4.91 -3.50 -4.03
N TYR A 196 -5.06 -2.72 -2.97
CA TYR A 196 -4.70 -1.30 -2.94
C TYR A 196 -3.64 -1.04 -1.85
N GLY A 197 -2.48 -0.57 -2.31
CA GLY A 197 -1.33 -0.17 -1.50
C GLY A 197 -1.14 1.34 -1.47
N GLY A 198 -0.39 1.83 -0.48
CA GLY A 198 0.08 3.20 -0.38
C GLY A 198 1.60 3.26 -0.41
N HIS A 199 2.18 3.92 0.60
CA HIS A 199 3.62 4.06 0.87
C HIS A 199 4.41 4.83 -0.20
N ALA A 200 4.51 4.27 -1.41
CA ALA A 200 5.09 4.92 -2.55
C ALA A 200 4.16 6.07 -3.04
N HIS A 201 4.70 7.30 -3.03
CA HIS A 201 3.96 8.53 -3.36
C HIS A 201 3.71 8.72 -4.87
N ASN A 202 3.10 7.74 -5.51
CA ASN A 202 2.78 7.75 -6.94
C ASN A 202 1.55 6.86 -7.20
N TYR A 203 1.22 6.69 -8.48
CA TYR A 203 0.25 5.72 -8.95
C TYR A 203 0.95 4.68 -9.83
N GLU A 204 0.77 3.40 -9.50
CA GLU A 204 1.21 2.25 -10.29
C GLU A 204 0.07 1.23 -10.33
N ARG A 205 -0.14 0.58 -11.48
CA ARG A 205 -1.16 -0.46 -11.63
C ARG A 205 -0.57 -1.68 -12.29
N SER A 206 -0.71 -2.84 -11.64
CA SER A 206 -0.28 -4.12 -12.21
C SER A 206 -1.04 -4.48 -13.49
N TRP A 207 -0.49 -5.40 -14.28
CA TRP A 207 -1.33 -6.23 -15.14
C TRP A 207 -2.30 -7.07 -14.28
N TYR A 208 -3.18 -7.85 -14.89
CA TYR A 208 -3.99 -8.82 -14.15
C TYR A 208 -3.13 -10.04 -13.87
N LEU A 209 -2.66 -10.19 -12.63
CA LEU A 209 -1.53 -11.04 -12.24
C LEU A 209 -1.96 -12.35 -11.58
N ASN A 210 -1.19 -13.42 -11.80
CA ASN A 210 -1.23 -14.66 -11.02
C ASN A 210 0.18 -15.30 -10.99
N GLY A 211 0.55 -15.92 -9.87
CA GLY A 211 1.72 -16.81 -9.79
C GLY A 211 3.09 -16.13 -9.72
N HIS A 212 3.17 -14.79 -9.63
CA HIS A 212 4.45 -14.08 -9.44
C HIS A 212 4.64 -13.76 -7.96
N TYR A 213 5.71 -14.25 -7.34
CA TYR A 213 6.04 -13.94 -5.94
C TYR A 213 7.52 -13.56 -5.74
N GLY A 214 8.29 -13.57 -6.84
CA GLY A 214 9.72 -13.30 -6.85
C GLY A 214 10.04 -11.81 -6.99
N MET A 215 11.34 -11.51 -7.15
CA MET A 215 11.80 -10.15 -7.43
C MET A 215 11.36 -9.70 -8.82
N SER A 216 11.34 -8.38 -9.06
CA SER A 216 10.89 -7.81 -10.34
C SER A 216 11.58 -8.41 -11.58
N GLU A 217 12.85 -8.78 -11.50
CA GLU A 217 13.63 -9.38 -12.58
C GLU A 217 13.14 -10.77 -13.02
N THR A 218 12.36 -11.46 -12.17
CA THR A 218 11.77 -12.77 -12.47
C THR A 218 10.40 -12.67 -13.11
N PHE A 219 9.87 -11.46 -13.27
CA PHE A 219 8.56 -11.25 -13.88
C PHE A 219 8.61 -11.53 -15.39
N ASP A 220 7.75 -12.43 -15.83
CA ASP A 220 7.42 -12.68 -17.23
C ASP A 220 5.93 -12.44 -17.45
N ALA A 221 5.58 -11.51 -18.34
CA ALA A 221 4.19 -11.18 -18.65
C ALA A 221 3.43 -12.34 -19.32
N HIS A 222 4.12 -13.25 -20.01
CA HIS A 222 3.50 -14.43 -20.62
C HIS A 222 3.13 -15.50 -19.58
N GLU A 223 3.87 -15.57 -18.48
CA GLU A 223 3.65 -16.55 -17.42
C GLU A 223 2.73 -16.01 -16.32
N HIS A 224 2.84 -14.72 -16.01
CA HIS A 224 2.27 -14.15 -14.79
C HIS A 224 1.11 -13.17 -15.03
N ALA A 225 0.77 -12.86 -16.29
CA ALA A 225 -0.33 -11.95 -16.59
C ALA A 225 -1.31 -12.55 -17.60
N THR A 226 -2.55 -12.08 -17.57
CA THR A 226 -3.52 -12.42 -18.61
C THR A 226 -3.10 -11.82 -19.95
N THR A 227 -2.91 -12.68 -20.95
CA THR A 227 -2.48 -12.30 -22.30
C THR A 227 -3.58 -12.46 -23.35
N ASP A 228 -3.47 -11.70 -24.43
CA ASP A 228 -4.32 -11.84 -25.61
C ASP A 228 -3.87 -12.99 -26.52
N SER A 229 -4.55 -13.18 -27.66
CA SER A 229 -4.21 -14.22 -28.63
C SER A 229 -2.83 -14.05 -29.31
N GLN A 230 -2.19 -12.89 -29.13
CA GLN A 230 -0.83 -12.61 -29.60
C GLN A 230 0.21 -12.76 -28.49
N GLY A 231 -0.21 -13.13 -27.28
CA GLY A 231 0.65 -13.26 -26.11
C GLY A 231 0.95 -11.93 -25.42
N SER A 232 0.31 -10.82 -25.79
CA SER A 232 0.54 -9.53 -25.14
C SER A 232 -0.31 -9.39 -23.88
N ALA A 233 0.26 -8.87 -22.79
CA ALA A 233 -0.50 -8.62 -21.56
C ALA A 233 -1.67 -7.65 -21.83
N THR A 234 -2.85 -8.01 -21.31
CA THR A 234 -4.09 -7.28 -21.57
C THR A 234 -4.27 -6.11 -20.59
N PHE A 235 -4.82 -5.00 -21.06
CA PHE A 235 -5.02 -3.79 -20.24
C PHE A 235 -6.23 -3.82 -19.31
N GLY A 236 -7.24 -4.66 -19.63
CA GLY A 236 -8.49 -4.77 -18.89
C GLY A 236 -9.33 -3.50 -18.89
N GLY A 237 -9.27 -2.71 -19.96
CA GLY A 237 -10.01 -1.43 -20.04
C GLY A 237 -11.52 -1.62 -20.29
N PRO A 238 -12.31 -0.54 -20.31
CA PRO A 238 -13.76 -0.61 -20.50
C PRO A 238 -14.21 -1.32 -21.79
N ASP A 239 -13.43 -1.24 -22.86
CA ASP A 239 -13.74 -1.88 -24.16
C ASP A 239 -13.34 -3.36 -24.21
N ALA A 240 -12.43 -3.78 -23.32
CA ALA A 240 -11.97 -5.17 -23.20
C ALA A 240 -11.66 -5.51 -21.72
N PRO A 241 -12.71 -5.67 -20.89
CA PRO A 241 -12.54 -5.97 -19.47
C PRO A 241 -11.83 -7.29 -19.22
N TYR A 242 -11.17 -7.41 -18.08
CA TYR A 242 -10.75 -8.70 -17.55
C TYR A 242 -11.98 -9.56 -17.23
N LYS A 243 -11.82 -10.88 -17.35
CA LYS A 243 -12.79 -11.84 -16.84
C LYS A 243 -12.32 -12.30 -15.46
N GLN A 244 -13.21 -12.27 -14.47
CA GLN A 244 -12.92 -12.71 -13.11
C GLN A 244 -12.47 -14.17 -13.10
N ASP A 245 -11.33 -14.41 -12.46
CA ASP A 245 -10.71 -15.72 -12.25
C ASP A 245 -9.80 -15.65 -11.00
N ASP A 246 -8.71 -16.42 -10.96
CA ASP A 246 -7.73 -16.43 -9.87
C ASP A 246 -6.62 -15.38 -10.00
N HIS A 247 -6.71 -14.48 -10.99
CA HIS A 247 -5.83 -13.33 -11.11
C HIS A 247 -6.39 -12.12 -10.35
N LEU A 248 -5.54 -11.12 -10.10
CA LEU A 248 -5.93 -9.87 -9.45
C LEU A 248 -5.10 -8.67 -9.90
N VAL A 249 -5.61 -7.48 -9.62
CA VAL A 249 -4.89 -6.22 -9.88
C VAL A 249 -4.34 -5.62 -8.59
N TYR A 250 -3.04 -5.40 -8.54
CA TYR A 250 -2.34 -4.63 -7.50
C TYR A 250 -2.21 -3.18 -7.95
N THR A 251 -2.66 -2.25 -7.10
CA THR A 251 -2.59 -0.81 -7.36
C THR A 251 -1.84 -0.11 -6.24
N VAL A 252 -0.78 0.62 -6.57
CA VAL A 252 -0.18 1.63 -5.70
C VAL A 252 -0.99 2.91 -5.88
N ALA A 253 -1.60 3.40 -4.82
CA ALA A 253 -2.41 4.62 -4.78
C ALA A 253 -1.94 5.57 -3.68
N GLY A 254 -0.62 5.70 -3.49
CA GLY A 254 -0.02 6.51 -2.41
C GLY A 254 0.07 8.00 -2.70
N SER A 255 -0.55 8.50 -3.77
CA SER A 255 -0.38 9.87 -4.25
C SER A 255 -1.50 10.86 -3.90
N SER A 256 -2.34 10.58 -2.89
CA SER A 256 -3.48 11.48 -2.57
C SER A 256 -3.10 12.78 -1.86
N GLY A 257 -1.95 12.84 -1.17
CA GLY A 257 -1.47 14.05 -0.48
C GLY A 257 -0.05 14.48 -0.86
N LYS A 258 0.73 13.62 -1.51
CA LYS A 258 2.09 13.87 -1.98
C LYS A 258 2.33 13.08 -3.26
N ALA A 259 2.97 13.70 -4.25
CA ALA A 259 3.43 13.02 -5.45
C ALA A 259 4.96 13.13 -5.50
N GLY A 260 5.65 12.02 -5.77
CA GLY A 260 7.09 11.98 -5.87
C GLY A 260 7.60 12.76 -7.07
N GLU A 261 8.83 13.25 -6.99
CA GLU A 261 9.49 13.95 -8.10
C GLU A 261 10.77 13.23 -8.50
N TRP A 262 11.20 13.42 -9.75
CA TRP A 262 12.49 12.88 -10.17
C TRP A 262 13.63 13.64 -9.49
N HIS A 263 14.27 12.99 -8.53
CA HIS A 263 15.45 13.48 -7.84
C HIS A 263 16.55 12.41 -7.84
N PRO A 264 17.37 12.31 -8.89
CA PRO A 264 18.29 11.17 -9.07
C PRO A 264 19.27 11.06 -7.90
N CYS A 265 19.44 9.85 -7.38
CA CYS A 265 20.37 9.57 -6.30
C CYS A 265 21.82 9.86 -6.71
N ARG A 266 22.57 10.50 -5.81
CA ARG A 266 24.03 10.64 -5.95
C ARG A 266 24.71 9.38 -5.38
N PRO A 267 25.88 8.97 -5.90
CA PRO A 267 26.60 7.78 -5.41
C PRO A 267 26.82 7.75 -3.90
N GLU A 268 26.94 8.91 -3.27
CA GLU A 268 27.20 9.06 -1.84
C GLU A 268 25.94 8.87 -0.98
N GLN A 269 24.73 8.87 -1.57
CA GLN A 269 23.45 8.73 -0.87
C GLN A 269 23.00 7.26 -0.73
N PHE A 270 23.80 6.31 -1.21
CA PHE A 270 23.51 4.89 -1.10
C PHE A 270 24.11 4.32 0.18
N ALA A 271 23.26 3.84 1.09
CA ALA A 271 23.66 3.06 2.24
C ALA A 271 22.98 1.69 2.16
N ASN A 272 23.78 0.60 2.14
CA ASN A 272 23.28 -0.78 2.02
C ASN A 272 22.34 -1.03 0.81
N GLY A 273 22.52 -0.29 -0.29
CA GLY A 273 21.70 -0.42 -1.50
C GLY A 273 20.36 0.31 -1.44
N GLN A 274 20.00 0.90 -0.30
CA GLN A 274 18.85 1.80 -0.17
C GLN A 274 19.32 3.24 -0.26
N ALA A 275 18.46 4.08 -0.82
CA ALA A 275 18.71 5.49 -0.97
C ALA A 275 17.54 6.26 -0.35
N PHE A 276 17.86 7.35 0.35
CA PHE A 276 16.88 8.16 1.08
C PHE A 276 16.84 9.58 0.52
N GLY A 277 15.63 10.11 0.37
CA GLY A 277 15.39 11.44 -0.19
C GLY A 277 15.75 11.59 -1.67
N CYS A 278 15.85 10.49 -2.42
CA CYS A 278 16.16 10.50 -3.84
C CYS A 278 15.41 9.40 -4.63
N THR A 279 15.70 9.32 -5.91
CA THR A 279 15.00 8.51 -6.88
C THR A 279 16.01 7.62 -7.59
N MET A 280 15.78 6.32 -7.49
CA MET A 280 16.59 5.30 -8.16
C MET A 280 16.38 5.35 -9.68
N ASP A 281 17.35 4.87 -10.45
CA ASP A 281 17.26 4.85 -11.93
C ASP A 281 16.09 3.99 -12.45
N ASN A 282 15.62 3.04 -11.64
CA ASN A 282 14.46 2.18 -11.92
C ASN A 282 13.14 2.77 -11.42
N TRP A 283 13.06 4.06 -11.09
CA TRP A 283 11.84 4.68 -10.58
C TRP A 283 10.67 4.59 -11.55
N LEU A 284 9.56 4.04 -11.06
CA LEU A 284 8.35 3.73 -11.81
C LEU A 284 8.64 2.83 -13.02
N MET A 285 9.52 1.84 -12.81
CA MET A 285 9.92 0.84 -13.80
C MET A 285 9.62 -0.60 -13.38
N HIS A 286 8.73 -0.85 -12.40
CA HIS A 286 8.39 -2.23 -12.03
C HIS A 286 7.68 -2.94 -13.20
N PRO A 287 8.21 -4.05 -13.73
CA PRO A 287 7.72 -4.70 -14.96
C PRO A 287 6.34 -5.34 -14.80
N ALA A 288 5.96 -5.72 -13.57
CA ALA A 288 4.63 -6.23 -13.26
C ALA A 288 3.50 -5.19 -13.48
N HIS A 289 3.84 -3.91 -13.64
CA HIS A 289 2.88 -2.84 -13.92
C HIS A 289 2.65 -2.62 -15.40
N ARG A 290 1.43 -2.17 -15.71
CA ARG A 290 1.03 -1.85 -17.06
C ARG A 290 1.73 -0.60 -17.58
N THR A 291 1.97 -0.53 -18.89
CA THR A 291 2.71 0.59 -19.48
C THR A 291 1.82 1.79 -19.73
N PHE A 292 2.28 3.00 -19.38
CA PHE A 292 1.63 4.25 -19.76
C PHE A 292 2.23 4.74 -21.08
N GLU A 293 1.38 5.15 -22.01
CA GLU A 293 1.85 6.04 -23.06
C GLU A 293 2.23 7.39 -22.44
N ARG A 294 3.31 8.01 -22.93
CA ARG A 294 3.81 9.25 -22.33
C ARG A 294 2.88 10.40 -22.69
N LEU A 295 2.03 10.78 -21.73
CA LEU A 295 1.06 11.86 -21.90
C LEU A 295 1.58 13.22 -21.36
N ASP A 296 2.49 13.22 -20.39
CA ASP A 296 3.04 14.43 -19.76
C ASP A 296 4.35 14.13 -18.97
N LYS A 297 4.95 15.13 -18.30
CA LYS A 297 6.24 15.07 -17.58
C LYS A 297 6.23 14.18 -16.32
N ASP A 298 5.05 13.98 -15.74
CA ASP A 298 4.80 13.18 -14.55
C ASP A 298 4.48 11.71 -14.87
N TYR A 299 4.42 11.35 -16.14
CA TYR A 299 4.36 9.96 -16.57
C TYR A 299 5.75 9.35 -16.61
N ARG A 300 5.83 8.10 -16.18
CA ARG A 300 6.94 7.17 -16.42
C ARG A 300 6.39 5.91 -17.07
N GLN A 301 7.27 4.98 -17.44
CA GLN A 301 6.87 3.80 -18.20
C GLN A 301 5.78 3.00 -17.47
N HIS A 302 5.91 2.82 -16.16
CA HIS A 302 5.04 1.97 -15.37
C HIS A 302 4.28 2.69 -14.24
N GLY A 303 4.37 4.02 -14.16
CA GLY A 303 3.68 4.81 -13.14
C GLY A 303 3.34 6.25 -13.53
N ILE A 304 2.50 6.89 -12.74
CA ILE A 304 2.17 8.32 -12.79
C ILE A 304 2.53 8.96 -11.45
N ALA A 305 3.36 9.99 -11.48
CA ALA A 305 3.72 10.80 -10.31
C ALA A 305 2.84 12.07 -10.23
N ARG A 306 1.53 11.90 -10.06
CA ARG A 306 0.54 12.98 -9.99
C ARG A 306 -0.39 12.79 -8.81
N LEU A 307 -0.83 13.88 -8.19
CA LEU A 307 -1.83 13.82 -7.13
C LEU A 307 -3.17 13.28 -7.65
N GLY A 308 -3.74 12.34 -6.91
CA GLY A 308 -5.04 11.75 -7.24
C GLY A 308 -5.49 10.69 -6.25
N SER A 309 -6.65 10.11 -6.53
CA SER A 309 -7.26 9.04 -5.72
C SER A 309 -7.91 8.00 -6.62
N VAL A 310 -8.06 6.79 -6.10
CA VAL A 310 -8.79 5.73 -6.78
C VAL A 310 -10.28 5.79 -6.41
N VAL A 311 -11.14 5.65 -7.42
CA VAL A 311 -12.59 5.52 -7.26
C VAL A 311 -13.02 4.16 -7.79
N ILE A 312 -13.76 3.41 -6.98
CA ILE A 312 -14.25 2.06 -7.29
C ILE A 312 -15.78 2.11 -7.44
N ASP A 313 -16.27 1.59 -8.57
CA ASP A 313 -17.69 1.28 -8.79
C ASP A 313 -17.86 -0.23 -8.91
N ALA A 314 -18.54 -0.85 -7.96
CA ALA A 314 -18.83 -2.28 -7.95
C ALA A 314 -20.33 -2.54 -8.08
N THR A 315 -20.72 -3.23 -9.15
CA THR A 315 -22.07 -3.75 -9.39
C THR A 315 -22.08 -5.27 -9.18
N ALA A 316 -23.21 -5.95 -9.33
CA ALA A 316 -23.25 -7.41 -9.19
C ALA A 316 -22.37 -8.17 -10.23
N THR A 317 -22.06 -7.54 -11.37
CA THR A 317 -21.38 -8.20 -12.51
C THR A 317 -20.16 -7.46 -13.04
N SER A 318 -19.86 -6.27 -12.52
CA SER A 318 -18.70 -5.48 -12.93
C SER A 318 -18.07 -4.74 -11.77
N PHE A 319 -16.75 -4.79 -11.70
CA PHE A 319 -15.89 -3.98 -10.85
C PHE A 319 -15.10 -3.02 -11.73
N THR A 320 -15.26 -1.72 -11.53
CA THR A 320 -14.51 -0.68 -12.26
C THR A 320 -13.69 0.13 -11.28
N SER A 321 -12.39 0.24 -11.51
CA SER A 321 -11.47 1.04 -10.71
C SER A 321 -10.85 2.12 -11.60
N ARG A 322 -10.86 3.37 -11.13
CA ARG A 322 -10.36 4.54 -11.87
C ARG A 322 -9.40 5.35 -11.02
N PHE A 323 -8.24 5.68 -11.57
CA PHE A 323 -7.40 6.71 -11.00
C PHE A 323 -7.83 8.08 -11.50
N VAL A 324 -8.24 8.94 -10.58
CA VAL A 324 -8.76 10.29 -10.84
C VAL A 324 -7.78 11.30 -10.26
N ASP A 325 -7.26 12.19 -11.09
CA ASP A 325 -6.33 13.23 -10.61
C ASP A 325 -7.04 14.32 -9.80
N TYR A 326 -6.26 15.17 -9.14
CA TYR A 326 -6.77 16.28 -8.32
C TYR A 326 -7.63 17.32 -9.11
N ARG A 327 -7.66 17.24 -10.45
CA ARG A 327 -8.49 18.09 -11.32
C ARG A 327 -9.76 17.37 -11.78
N GLY A 328 -9.97 16.12 -11.37
CA GLY A 328 -11.09 15.29 -11.77
C GLY A 328 -10.89 14.56 -13.10
N GLU A 329 -9.68 14.55 -13.66
CA GLU A 329 -9.37 13.83 -14.89
C GLU A 329 -9.15 12.33 -14.60
N VAL A 330 -9.82 11.45 -15.33
CA VAL A 330 -9.59 10.00 -15.25
C VAL A 330 -8.35 9.66 -16.08
N LEU A 331 -7.28 9.23 -15.41
CA LEU A 331 -5.98 8.96 -16.05
C LEU A 331 -5.71 7.49 -16.34
N ASP A 332 -6.40 6.59 -15.64
CA ASP A 332 -6.32 5.15 -15.86
C ASP A 332 -7.61 4.48 -15.40
N THR A 333 -7.95 3.35 -16.02
CA THR A 333 -9.14 2.57 -15.69
C THR A 333 -8.90 1.10 -15.98
N PHE A 334 -9.34 0.25 -15.07
CA PHE A 334 -9.53 -1.18 -15.35
C PHE A 334 -10.92 -1.64 -14.93
N VAL A 335 -11.38 -2.70 -15.58
CA VAL A 335 -12.68 -3.32 -15.39
C VAL A 335 -12.49 -4.83 -15.29
N ILE A 336 -13.11 -5.44 -14.27
CA ILE A 336 -13.25 -6.90 -14.13
C ILE A 336 -14.74 -7.25 -14.28
N GLN A 337 -15.05 -8.29 -15.02
CA GLN A 337 -16.41 -8.80 -15.27
C GLN A 337 -16.52 -10.27 -14.89
N LYS A 338 -17.70 -10.67 -14.39
CA LYS A 338 -18.02 -12.06 -14.05
C LYS A 338 -18.34 -12.94 -15.26
#